data_AF-A0A2E8K2T4-F1
#
_entry.id   AF-A0A2E8K2T4-F1
#
_cell.length_a   1.000
_cell.length_b   1.000
_cell.length_c   1.000
_cell.angle_alpha   90.00
_cell.angle_beta   90.00
_cell.angle_gamma   90.00
#
_symmetry.space_group_name_H-M   'P 1'
#
loop_
_entity.id
_entity.type
_entity.pdbx_description
1 polymer ?
#
loop_
_entity_poly.entity_id
_entity_poly.type
_entity_poly.pdbx_seq_one_letter_code
_entity_poly.pdbx_strand_id
1 'polypeptide(L)'
;MKLSWDKPPPVLAVTGDERFLCRRWLHHAMMGAYQAGYEVVHAGSDGEVIDALSMGTTFGQPTLILVPGGKVDPETVRAHEADKPGRVCILMEVEGNADPKKHPAVALVKKKHTITYCIPARKQDREGRAVKFLVMEAHRLTLNQQALSTDLAKAMIGVMGVDLGVLSYEMSKVTALVRSQGGKQITSAEVKAVVKGHIGVDMQPVRDALASRHTAKMAKALVTLRRKSVTDPTMLLLRARGGPADLAYRWLQAALLLDRGTTPQQIGAMLGSPSWVTERVTIPAARKWGTRNLANLVRDLAHVDRGVLRGVPAPWVACEAALLRGCSSVGS
;
A
#
# COMPACT_ATOMS: atom_id res chain seq x y z
N MET A 1 -5.71 7.19 21.14
CA MET A 1 -4.90 7.60 22.31
C MET A 1 -4.28 8.95 21.96
N LYS A 2 -4.56 10.01 22.74
CA LYS A 2 -3.79 11.25 22.66
C LYS A 2 -2.57 11.05 23.53
N LEU A 3 -1.38 11.02 22.94
CA LEU A 3 -0.14 10.98 23.70
C LEU A 3 0.08 12.38 24.30
N SER A 4 0.30 12.48 25.61
CA SER A 4 0.82 13.71 26.22
C SER A 4 2.33 13.64 26.15
N TRP A 5 2.94 14.71 25.67
CA TRP A 5 4.39 14.89 25.60
C TRP A 5 4.95 15.59 26.84
N ASP A 6 4.12 15.89 27.83
CA ASP A 6 4.58 16.45 29.11
C ASP A 6 5.29 15.38 29.96
N LYS A 7 4.82 14.12 29.83
CA LYS A 7 5.37 12.91 30.46
C LYS A 7 5.19 11.72 29.53
N PRO A 8 5.89 11.68 28.38
CA PRO A 8 5.79 10.54 27.48
C PRO A 8 6.33 9.29 28.18
N PRO A 9 5.83 8.11 27.83
CA PRO A 9 6.45 6.88 28.29
C PRO A 9 7.88 6.78 27.73
N PRO A 10 8.81 6.12 28.46
CA PRO A 10 10.21 6.02 28.03
C PRO A 10 10.35 5.25 26.71
N VAL A 11 9.41 4.34 26.43
CA VAL A 11 9.42 3.50 25.23
C VAL A 11 8.01 3.38 24.66
N LEU A 12 7.89 3.54 23.35
CA LEU A 12 6.69 3.38 22.53
C LEU A 12 6.98 2.44 21.36
N ALA A 13 5.93 1.76 20.89
CA ALA A 13 6.02 0.96 19.67
C ALA A 13 4.79 1.16 18.79
N VAL A 14 5.02 1.27 17.49
CA VAL A 14 3.98 1.28 16.45
C VAL A 14 4.23 0.10 15.54
N THR A 15 3.22 -0.75 15.39
CA THR A 15 3.33 -2.01 14.66
C THR A 15 2.13 -2.19 13.73
N GLY A 16 2.28 -3.02 12.70
CA GLY A 16 1.15 -3.48 11.88
C GLY A 16 1.32 -3.31 10.38
N ASP A 17 0.42 -3.96 9.65
CA ASP A 17 0.44 -4.03 8.18
C ASP A 17 -0.20 -2.81 7.50
N GLU A 18 -1.00 -2.03 8.22
CA GLU A 18 -1.68 -0.83 7.69
C GLU A 18 -0.73 0.38 7.69
N ARG A 19 0.16 0.40 6.69
CA ARG A 19 1.24 1.40 6.56
C ARG A 19 0.76 2.84 6.65
N PHE A 20 -0.40 3.16 6.06
CA PHE A 20 -0.91 4.52 6.09
C PHE A 20 -1.18 5.01 7.51
N LEU A 21 -1.84 4.20 8.34
CA LEU A 21 -2.14 4.58 9.72
C LEU A 21 -0.89 4.59 10.60
N CYS A 22 0.03 3.64 10.41
CA CYS A 22 1.32 3.65 11.12
C CYS A 22 2.08 4.95 10.83
N ARG A 23 2.29 5.30 9.57
CA ARG A 23 3.00 6.53 9.17
C ARG A 23 2.30 7.79 9.64
N ARG A 24 0.97 7.84 9.53
CA ARG A 24 0.20 8.98 10.00
C ARG A 24 0.31 9.14 11.51
N TRP A 25 0.27 8.05 12.27
CA TRP A 25 0.46 8.11 13.70
C TRP A 25 1.88 8.56 14.07
N LEU A 26 2.90 7.99 13.42
CA LEU A 26 4.30 8.40 13.63
C LEU A 26 4.50 9.88 13.36
N HIS A 27 3.96 10.39 12.25
CA HIS A 27 4.02 11.80 11.93
C HIS A 27 3.31 12.66 13.00
N HIS A 28 2.13 12.26 13.48
CA HIS A 28 1.46 12.97 14.57
C HIS A 28 2.24 12.93 15.88
N ALA A 29 2.90 11.82 16.19
CA ALA A 29 3.76 11.68 17.35
C ALA A 29 4.97 12.63 17.23
N MET A 30 5.68 12.62 16.10
CA MET A 30 6.81 13.51 15.83
C MET A 30 6.42 14.98 15.92
N MET A 31 5.32 15.38 15.28
CA MET A 31 4.84 16.77 15.32
C MET A 31 4.43 17.18 16.73
N GLY A 32 3.79 16.28 17.49
CA GLY A 32 3.44 16.55 18.89
C GLY A 32 4.67 16.70 19.79
N ALA A 33 5.68 15.85 19.59
CA ALA A 33 6.95 15.93 20.31
C ALA A 33 7.68 17.24 19.98
N TYR A 34 7.79 17.58 18.70
CA TYR A 34 8.40 18.83 18.24
C TYR A 34 7.69 20.06 18.82
N GLN A 35 6.36 20.08 18.82
CA GLN A 35 5.58 21.15 19.45
C GLN A 35 5.78 21.25 20.97
N ALA A 36 6.10 20.13 21.62
CA ALA A 36 6.44 20.08 23.04
C ALA A 36 7.93 20.38 23.33
N GLY A 37 8.71 20.76 22.31
CA GLY A 37 10.12 21.14 22.45
C GLY A 37 11.10 19.96 22.44
N TYR A 38 10.68 18.79 21.93
CA TYR A 38 11.57 17.64 21.78
C TYR A 38 12.42 17.76 20.51
N GLU A 39 13.69 17.41 20.61
CA GLU A 39 14.51 17.08 19.46
C GLU A 39 14.12 15.71 18.90
N VAL A 40 14.02 15.60 17.59
CA VAL A 40 13.61 14.37 16.91
C VAL A 40 14.82 13.76 16.21
N VAL A 41 15.31 12.63 16.72
CA VAL A 41 16.48 11.93 16.21
C VAL A 41 16.04 10.67 15.49
N HIS A 42 16.54 10.47 14.26
CA HIS A 42 16.32 9.25 13.49
C HIS A 42 17.55 8.35 13.59
N ALA A 43 17.43 7.24 14.33
CA ALA A 43 18.50 6.28 14.52
C ALA A 43 18.32 5.07 13.58
N GLY A 44 19.36 4.74 12.81
CA GLY A 44 19.44 3.58 11.94
C GLY A 44 20.05 2.34 12.61
N SER A 45 20.65 2.50 13.79
CA SER A 45 21.38 1.47 14.53
C SER A 45 21.27 1.66 16.05
N ASP A 46 21.61 0.62 16.82
CA ASP A 46 21.57 0.67 18.28
C ASP A 46 22.61 1.64 18.85
N GLY A 47 23.78 1.75 18.21
CA GLY A 47 24.81 2.74 18.59
C GLY A 47 24.27 4.17 18.52
N GLU A 48 23.57 4.52 17.43
CA GLU A 48 22.93 5.83 17.30
C GLU A 48 21.82 6.07 18.35
N VAL A 49 21.14 5.01 18.78
CA VAL A 49 20.18 5.11 19.91
C VAL A 49 20.94 5.44 21.20
N ILE A 50 22.02 4.73 21.51
CA ILE A 50 22.83 4.95 22.71
C ILE A 50 23.43 6.37 22.73
N ASP A 51 23.93 6.85 21.60
CA ASP A 51 24.46 8.21 21.46
C ASP A 51 23.37 9.25 21.74
N ALA A 52 22.18 9.09 21.13
CA ALA A 52 21.05 9.98 21.34
C ALA A 52 20.52 9.94 22.78
N LEU A 53 20.51 8.76 23.41
CA LEU A 53 20.16 8.61 24.83
C LEU A 53 21.15 9.36 25.71
N SER A 54 22.45 9.19 25.47
CA SER A 54 23.52 9.83 26.23
C SER A 54 23.45 11.36 26.11
N MET A 55 23.17 11.87 24.92
CA MET A 55 22.96 13.30 24.69
C MET A 55 21.72 13.82 25.45
N GLY A 56 20.59 13.11 25.35
CA GLY A 56 19.35 13.51 26.02
C GLY A 56 19.46 13.50 27.55
N THR A 57 20.17 12.52 28.13
CA THR A 57 20.35 12.42 29.59
C THR A 57 21.39 13.41 30.10
N THR A 58 22.53 13.55 29.42
CA THR A 58 23.64 14.41 29.86
C THR A 58 23.26 15.89 29.82
N PHE A 59 22.61 16.33 28.75
CA PHE A 59 22.24 17.73 28.54
C PHE A 59 20.81 18.05 29.00
N GLY A 60 20.05 17.04 29.45
CA GLY A 60 18.66 17.20 29.89
C GLY A 60 17.71 17.65 28.77
N GLN A 61 18.15 17.53 27.52
CA GLN A 61 17.37 17.94 26.35
C GLN A 61 16.25 16.92 26.11
N PRO A 62 14.98 17.36 25.96
CA PRO A 62 13.91 16.45 25.62
C PRO A 62 14.15 15.86 24.23
N THR A 63 14.18 14.52 24.13
CA THR A 63 14.56 13.83 22.89
C THR A 63 13.59 12.70 22.57
N LEU A 64 13.11 12.68 21.33
CA LEU A 64 12.36 11.57 20.73
C LEU A 64 13.29 10.85 19.74
N ILE A 65 13.57 9.59 20.02
CA ILE A 65 14.43 8.73 19.18
C ILE A 65 13.53 7.81 18.37
N LEU A 66 13.51 7.97 17.05
CA LEU A 66 12.83 7.05 16.13
C LEU A 66 13.81 5.99 15.65
N VAL A 67 13.45 4.72 15.83
CA VAL A 67 14.30 3.60 15.42
C VAL A 67 13.46 2.47 14.83
N PRO A 68 13.91 1.80 13.75
CA PRO A 68 13.26 0.56 13.31
C PRO A 68 13.35 -0.51 14.40
N GLY A 69 12.26 -1.21 14.71
CA GLY A 69 12.21 -2.14 15.85
C GLY A 69 13.12 -3.37 15.76
N GLY A 70 13.80 -3.60 14.64
CA GLY A 70 14.85 -4.61 14.47
C GLY A 70 16.28 -4.05 14.53
N LYS A 71 16.44 -2.77 14.88
CA LYS A 71 17.73 -2.05 14.90
C LYS A 71 18.13 -1.56 16.29
N VAL A 72 17.37 -1.91 17.32
CA VAL A 72 17.63 -1.58 18.72
C VAL A 72 17.75 -2.86 19.53
N ASP A 73 18.73 -2.91 20.43
CA ASP A 73 18.98 -4.04 21.30
C ASP A 73 17.95 -4.08 22.45
N PRO A 74 17.38 -5.26 22.78
CA PRO A 74 16.55 -5.44 23.97
C PRO A 74 17.18 -4.94 25.28
N GLU A 75 18.50 -5.07 25.45
CA GLU A 75 19.20 -4.62 26.65
C GLU A 75 19.18 -3.10 26.79
N THR A 76 19.42 -2.38 25.69
CA THR A 76 19.31 -0.92 25.62
C THR A 76 17.91 -0.45 26.02
N VAL A 77 16.86 -1.13 25.53
CA VAL A 77 15.47 -0.82 25.89
C VAL A 77 15.18 -1.08 27.37
N ARG A 78 15.67 -2.19 27.94
CA ARG A 78 15.48 -2.50 29.38
C ARG A 78 16.18 -1.49 30.28
N ALA A 79 17.42 -1.13 29.95
CA ALA A 79 18.19 -0.15 30.71
C ALA A 79 17.47 1.20 30.72
N HIS A 80 17.01 1.67 29.55
CA HIS A 80 16.25 2.91 29.42
C HIS A 80 14.92 2.90 30.18
N GLU A 81 14.18 1.79 30.11
CA GLU A 81 12.91 1.65 30.83
C GLU A 81 13.09 1.58 32.36
N ALA A 82 14.22 1.04 32.83
CA ALA A 82 14.56 0.99 34.25
C ALA A 82 14.92 2.37 34.81
N ASP A 83 15.73 3.13 34.07
CA ASP A 83 16.19 4.47 34.44
C ASP A 83 15.05 5.53 34.41
N LYS A 84 14.05 5.33 33.52
CA LYS A 84 12.88 6.21 33.34
C LYS A 84 13.26 7.69 33.19
N PRO A 85 14.16 8.05 32.27
CA PRO A 85 14.51 9.45 32.05
C PRO A 85 13.25 10.22 31.64
N GLY A 86 12.89 11.24 32.42
CA GLY A 86 11.58 11.90 32.31
C GLY A 86 11.32 12.63 30.99
N ARG A 87 12.35 12.81 30.14
CA ARG A 87 12.28 13.61 28.91
C ARG A 87 12.87 12.91 27.67
N VAL A 88 13.21 11.63 27.74
CA VAL A 88 13.75 10.90 26.58
C VAL A 88 12.86 9.69 26.25
N CYS A 89 12.40 9.62 25.01
CA CYS A 89 11.45 8.60 24.54
C CYS A 89 12.02 7.86 23.33
N ILE A 90 12.08 6.53 23.39
CA ILE A 90 12.37 5.66 22.24
C ILE A 90 11.06 5.27 21.58
N LEU A 91 10.91 5.54 20.28
CA LEU A 91 9.76 5.16 19.47
C LEU A 91 10.19 4.16 18.40
N MET A 92 9.76 2.91 18.57
CA MET A 92 10.05 1.82 17.64
C MET A 92 8.99 1.70 16.55
N GLU A 93 9.41 1.67 15.28
CA GLU A 93 8.55 1.34 14.14
C GLU A 93 8.79 -0.09 13.67
N VAL A 94 7.71 -0.89 13.58
CA VAL A 94 7.74 -2.23 12.97
C VAL A 94 6.75 -2.31 11.83
N GLU A 95 7.24 -2.60 10.64
CA GLU A 95 6.37 -2.94 9.52
C GLU A 95 5.83 -4.38 9.69
N GLY A 96 4.50 -4.48 9.74
CA GLY A 96 3.79 -5.75 9.85
C GLY A 96 3.66 -6.28 11.27
N ASN A 97 3.46 -7.59 11.40
CA ASN A 97 3.25 -8.20 12.71
C ASN A 97 4.55 -8.24 13.53
N ALA A 98 4.50 -7.72 14.76
CA ALA A 98 5.62 -7.72 15.69
C ALA A 98 5.83 -9.12 16.29
N ASP A 99 6.50 -9.98 15.51
CA ASP A 99 6.95 -11.29 15.99
C ASP A 99 8.05 -11.09 17.05
N PRO A 100 7.85 -11.57 18.30
CA PRO A 100 8.84 -11.46 19.37
C PRO A 100 10.21 -12.04 19.02
N LYS A 101 10.28 -13.00 18.10
CA LYS A 101 11.55 -13.58 17.64
C LYS A 101 12.33 -12.63 16.72
N LYS A 102 11.63 -11.83 15.92
CA LYS A 102 12.24 -10.89 14.97
C LYS A 102 12.47 -9.51 15.57
N HIS A 103 11.63 -9.13 16.54
CA HIS A 103 11.64 -7.83 17.20
C HIS A 103 11.60 -7.99 18.72
N PRO A 104 12.65 -8.57 19.33
CA PRO A 104 12.67 -8.86 20.77
C PRO A 104 12.57 -7.60 21.63
N ALA A 105 13.12 -6.47 21.17
CA ALA A 105 13.05 -5.19 21.86
C ALA A 105 11.60 -4.65 21.94
N VAL A 106 10.80 -4.88 20.90
CA VAL A 106 9.40 -4.44 20.84
C VAL A 106 8.52 -5.23 21.79
N ALA A 107 8.86 -6.50 22.05
CA ALA A 107 8.14 -7.35 22.99
C ALA A 107 8.28 -6.88 24.46
N LEU A 108 9.29 -6.05 24.76
CA LEU A 108 9.48 -5.46 26.08
C LEU A 108 8.53 -4.27 26.33
N VAL A 109 8.00 -3.66 25.27
CA VAL A 109 7.12 -2.50 25.40
C VAL A 109 5.79 -2.91 26.02
N LYS A 110 5.41 -2.23 27.11
CA LYS A 110 4.11 -2.41 27.77
C LYS A 110 2.98 -2.28 26.75
N LYS A 111 2.02 -3.21 26.76
CA LYS A 111 0.88 -3.25 25.81
C LYS A 111 0.12 -1.91 25.67
N LYS A 112 0.01 -1.12 26.75
CA LYS A 112 -0.62 0.21 26.74
C LYS A 112 0.15 1.29 25.96
N HIS A 113 1.42 1.04 25.67
CA HIS A 113 2.35 1.90 24.93
C HIS A 113 2.64 1.35 23.52
N THR A 114 2.00 0.23 23.16
CA THR A 114 2.08 -0.40 21.84
C THR A 114 0.81 -0.07 21.07
N ILE A 115 0.98 0.45 19.86
CA ILE A 115 -0.11 0.79 18.97
C ILE A 115 -0.01 -0.09 17.74
N THR A 116 -1.07 -0.84 17.47
CA THR A 116 -1.08 -1.82 16.38
C THR A 116 -2.17 -1.50 15.37
N TYR A 117 -1.77 -1.40 14.10
CA TYR A 117 -2.68 -1.21 12.97
C TYR A 117 -2.63 -2.40 12.01
N CYS A 118 -3.47 -3.40 12.24
CA CYS A 118 -3.58 -4.57 11.35
C CYS A 118 -4.59 -4.33 10.23
N ILE A 119 -4.39 -4.97 9.08
CA ILE A 119 -5.40 -5.05 8.02
C ILE A 119 -6.32 -6.24 8.32
N PRO A 120 -7.65 -6.07 8.37
CA PRO A 120 -8.57 -7.18 8.60
C PRO A 120 -8.41 -8.30 7.57
N ALA A 121 -8.56 -9.56 7.98
CA ALA A 121 -8.40 -10.70 7.06
C ALA A 121 -9.55 -10.80 6.05
N ARG A 122 -10.80 -10.56 6.49
CA ARG A 122 -12.00 -10.70 5.65
C ARG A 122 -12.29 -9.43 4.87
N LYS A 123 -12.76 -9.58 3.63
CA LYS A 123 -13.11 -8.46 2.74
C LYS A 123 -14.19 -7.55 3.34
N GLN A 124 -15.25 -8.13 3.90
CA GLN A 124 -16.36 -7.38 4.51
C GLN A 124 -15.87 -6.50 5.69
N ASP A 125 -14.95 -7.02 6.51
CA ASP A 125 -14.38 -6.26 7.62
C ASP A 125 -13.51 -5.09 7.14
N ARG A 126 -12.81 -5.26 6.00
CA ARG A 126 -12.04 -4.18 5.37
C ARG A 126 -12.95 -3.06 4.86
N GLU A 127 -14.04 -3.42 4.18
CA GLU A 127 -15.03 -2.45 3.70
C GLU A 127 -15.69 -1.71 4.88
N GLY A 128 -16.12 -2.45 5.92
CA GLY A 128 -16.69 -1.84 7.13
C GLY A 128 -15.73 -0.90 7.85
N ARG A 129 -14.43 -1.27 7.93
CA ARG A 129 -13.37 -0.40 8.46
C ARG A 129 -13.18 0.85 7.60
N ALA A 130 -13.11 0.68 6.27
CA ALA A 130 -12.96 1.78 5.34
C ALA A 130 -14.12 2.79 5.45
N VAL A 131 -15.37 2.32 5.61
CA VAL A 131 -16.56 3.19 5.78
C VAL A 131 -16.41 4.02 7.04
N LYS A 132 -16.10 3.37 8.17
CA LYS A 132 -15.90 4.05 9.46
C LYS A 132 -14.76 5.07 9.37
N PHE A 133 -13.64 4.69 8.77
CA PHE A 133 -12.51 5.57 8.57
C PHE A 133 -12.88 6.81 7.75
N LEU A 134 -13.57 6.63 6.62
CA LEU A 134 -13.94 7.72 5.71
C LEU A 134 -14.89 8.73 6.38
N VAL A 135 -15.87 8.25 7.15
CA VAL A 135 -16.77 9.11 7.94
C VAL A 135 -15.99 9.88 9.02
N MET A 136 -15.11 9.20 9.76
CA MET A 136 -14.26 9.87 10.76
C MET A 136 -13.33 10.89 10.14
N GLU A 137 -12.79 10.60 8.96
CA GLU A 137 -11.87 11.47 8.24
C GLU A 137 -12.60 12.71 7.71
N ALA A 138 -13.82 12.55 7.19
CA ALA A 138 -14.69 13.65 6.81
C ALA A 138 -15.01 14.56 8.00
N HIS A 139 -15.38 13.97 9.16
CA HIS A 139 -15.61 14.73 10.38
C HIS A 139 -14.36 15.49 10.81
N ARG A 140 -13.19 14.85 10.83
CA ARG A 140 -11.92 15.50 11.19
C ARG A 140 -11.59 16.66 10.26
N LEU A 141 -11.81 16.50 8.95
CA LEU A 141 -11.46 17.50 7.95
C LEU A 141 -12.48 18.63 7.86
N THR A 142 -13.74 18.43 8.19
CA THR A 142 -14.79 19.47 8.14
C THR A 142 -15.08 20.10 9.49
N LEU A 143 -14.67 19.46 10.58
CA LEU A 143 -15.10 19.75 11.96
C LEU A 143 -16.62 19.60 12.18
N ASN A 144 -17.29 18.80 11.33
CA ASN A 144 -18.72 18.52 11.41
C ASN A 144 -18.98 17.01 11.49
N GLN A 145 -19.64 16.55 12.56
CA GLN A 145 -19.95 15.13 12.78
C GLN A 145 -20.90 14.54 11.74
N GLN A 146 -21.70 15.39 11.09
CA GLN A 146 -22.67 14.99 10.07
C GLN A 146 -22.21 15.37 8.65
N ALA A 147 -20.91 15.59 8.46
CA ALA A 147 -20.38 15.99 7.16
C ALA A 147 -20.59 14.95 6.06
N LEU A 148 -20.57 13.65 6.39
CA LEU A 148 -20.69 12.57 5.42
C LEU A 148 -21.67 11.51 5.93
N SER A 149 -22.69 11.19 5.14
CA SER A 149 -23.60 10.09 5.46
C SER A 149 -22.93 8.74 5.25
N THR A 150 -23.31 7.76 6.08
CA THR A 150 -22.77 6.39 6.00
C THR A 150 -23.04 5.74 4.63
N ASP A 151 -24.19 6.02 4.01
CA ASP A 151 -24.53 5.44 2.71
C ASP A 151 -23.73 6.07 1.56
N LEU A 152 -23.45 7.39 1.62
CA LEU A 152 -22.54 8.02 0.68
C LEU A 152 -21.11 7.49 0.87
N ALA A 153 -20.68 7.26 2.11
CA ALA A 153 -19.38 6.66 2.40
C ALA A 153 -19.24 5.22 1.83
N LYS A 154 -20.30 4.40 1.92
CA LYS A 154 -20.33 3.07 1.27
C LYS A 154 -20.22 3.18 -0.26
N ALA A 155 -20.98 4.09 -0.88
CA ALA A 155 -20.92 4.31 -2.32
C ALA A 155 -19.52 4.77 -2.77
N MET A 156 -18.92 5.67 -2.00
CA MET A 156 -17.55 6.15 -2.18
C MET A 156 -16.52 5.02 -2.16
N ILE A 157 -16.64 4.07 -1.23
CA ILE A 157 -15.74 2.90 -1.16
C ILE A 157 -15.96 1.94 -2.33
N GLY A 158 -17.21 1.78 -2.79
CA GLY A 158 -17.50 1.02 -4.00
C GLY A 158 -16.77 1.56 -5.24
N VAL A 159 -16.46 2.86 -5.27
CA VAL A 159 -15.76 3.52 -6.37
C VAL A 159 -14.24 3.60 -6.14
N MET A 160 -13.80 3.95 -4.93
CA MET A 160 -12.39 4.25 -4.62
C MET A 160 -11.60 3.05 -4.06
N GLY A 161 -12.29 1.97 -3.66
CA GLY A 161 -11.69 0.84 -2.97
C GLY A 161 -11.53 1.06 -1.46
N VAL A 162 -10.69 0.21 -0.84
CA VAL A 162 -10.54 0.12 0.63
C VAL A 162 -9.19 0.62 1.15
N ASP A 163 -8.35 1.20 0.29
CA ASP A 163 -7.06 1.75 0.69
C ASP A 163 -7.25 3.05 1.51
N LEU A 164 -6.86 3.03 2.78
CA LEU A 164 -7.11 4.15 3.69
C LEU A 164 -6.35 5.42 3.31
N GLY A 165 -5.18 5.30 2.67
CA GLY A 165 -4.39 6.45 2.21
C GLY A 165 -5.05 7.14 1.04
N VAL A 166 -5.52 6.37 0.05
CA VAL A 166 -6.31 6.89 -1.08
C VAL A 166 -7.59 7.54 -0.57
N LEU A 167 -8.32 6.86 0.31
CA LEU A 167 -9.54 7.40 0.92
C LEU A 167 -9.30 8.72 1.67
N SER A 168 -8.21 8.82 2.43
CA SER A 168 -7.84 10.06 3.13
C SER A 168 -7.51 11.20 2.17
N TYR A 169 -6.80 10.91 1.08
CA TYR A 169 -6.44 11.87 0.06
C TYR A 169 -7.65 12.35 -0.75
N GLU A 170 -8.53 11.44 -1.17
CA GLU A 170 -9.75 11.79 -1.89
C GLU A 170 -10.69 12.62 -1.02
N MET A 171 -10.81 12.26 0.26
CA MET A 171 -11.63 13.02 1.22
C MET A 171 -11.10 14.44 1.47
N SER A 172 -9.77 14.63 1.48
CA SER A 172 -9.19 15.97 1.65
C SER A 172 -9.53 16.89 0.48
N LYS A 173 -9.51 16.37 -0.76
CA LYS A 173 -9.94 17.12 -1.94
C LYS A 173 -11.44 17.47 -1.89
N VAL A 174 -12.29 16.49 -1.56
CA VAL A 174 -13.74 16.71 -1.47
C VAL A 174 -14.05 17.77 -0.42
N THR A 175 -13.42 17.65 0.75
CA THR A 175 -13.58 18.63 1.83
C THR A 175 -13.08 20.02 1.44
N ALA A 176 -11.99 20.11 0.68
CA ALA A 176 -11.48 21.38 0.17
C ALA A 176 -12.48 22.06 -0.80
N LEU A 177 -13.11 21.29 -1.69
CA LEU A 177 -14.17 21.83 -2.58
C LEU A 177 -15.38 22.30 -1.78
N VAL A 178 -15.86 21.50 -0.82
CA VAL A 178 -17.01 21.87 0.02
C VAL A 178 -16.73 23.17 0.77
N ARG A 179 -15.52 23.30 1.35
CA ARG A 179 -15.10 24.52 2.05
C ARG A 179 -15.00 25.73 1.13
N SER A 180 -14.48 25.58 -0.09
CA SER A 180 -14.39 26.70 -1.03
C SER A 180 -15.76 27.19 -1.50
N GLN A 181 -16.78 26.32 -1.46
CA GLN A 181 -18.17 26.64 -1.76
C GLN A 181 -18.97 27.12 -0.53
N GLY A 182 -18.36 27.20 0.65
CA GLY A 182 -19.04 27.54 1.91
C GLY A 182 -19.99 26.45 2.42
N GLY A 183 -19.93 25.24 1.85
CA GLY A 183 -20.73 24.09 2.26
C GLY A 183 -20.26 23.50 3.59
N LYS A 184 -21.17 22.81 4.29
CA LYS A 184 -20.88 22.10 5.56
C LYS A 184 -21.13 20.60 5.49
N GLN A 185 -21.80 20.13 4.44
CA GLN A 185 -22.11 18.73 4.19
C GLN A 185 -21.55 18.32 2.85
N ILE A 186 -21.08 17.08 2.78
CA ILE A 186 -20.57 16.46 1.57
C ILE A 186 -21.74 15.77 0.88
N THR A 187 -22.07 16.25 -0.31
CA THR A 187 -23.12 15.72 -1.17
C THR A 187 -22.55 14.81 -2.25
N SER A 188 -23.43 14.01 -2.88
CA SER A 188 -23.03 13.18 -4.01
C SER A 188 -22.53 13.99 -5.21
N ALA A 189 -22.95 15.25 -5.35
CA ALA A 189 -22.53 16.14 -6.43
C ALA A 189 -21.07 16.57 -6.26
N GLU A 190 -20.66 16.99 -5.05
CA GLU A 190 -19.27 17.34 -4.77
C GLU A 190 -18.35 16.12 -4.88
N VAL A 191 -18.80 14.97 -4.40
CA VAL A 191 -18.07 13.71 -4.58
C VAL A 191 -17.86 13.44 -6.06
N LYS A 192 -18.88 13.52 -6.91
CA LYS A 192 -18.73 13.31 -8.36
C LYS A 192 -17.83 14.35 -9.04
N ALA A 193 -17.84 15.60 -8.55
CA ALA A 193 -17.03 16.68 -9.10
C ALA A 193 -15.53 16.49 -8.83
N VAL A 194 -15.18 16.01 -7.63
CA VAL A 194 -13.78 15.88 -7.18
C VAL A 194 -13.25 14.48 -7.35
N VAL A 195 -14.06 13.50 -6.97
CA VAL A 195 -13.87 12.10 -7.29
C VAL A 195 -14.38 11.91 -8.72
N LYS A 196 -13.74 12.62 -9.67
CA LYS A 196 -13.45 11.98 -10.95
C LYS A 196 -12.76 10.72 -10.52
N GLY A 197 -13.43 9.59 -10.70
CA GLY A 197 -12.91 8.34 -10.17
C GLY A 197 -11.42 8.35 -10.45
N HIS A 198 -10.62 8.19 -9.39
CA HIS A 198 -9.42 7.39 -9.52
C HIS A 198 -9.89 5.98 -9.94
N ILE A 199 -10.55 5.89 -11.10
CA ILE A 199 -10.40 4.83 -12.04
C ILE A 199 -8.94 5.03 -12.46
N GLY A 200 -8.01 4.71 -11.56
CA GLY A 200 -6.89 3.88 -11.97
C GLY A 200 -7.59 2.76 -12.69
N VAL A 201 -7.65 2.91 -14.01
CA VAL A 201 -8.34 2.07 -14.97
C VAL A 201 -8.28 0.67 -14.42
N ASP A 202 -9.43 0.16 -13.93
CA ASP A 202 -9.42 -1.04 -13.11
C ASP A 202 -8.85 -2.16 -13.95
N MET A 203 -7.60 -2.49 -13.65
CA MET A 203 -6.85 -3.48 -14.38
C MET A 203 -7.23 -4.88 -13.94
N GLN A 204 -7.95 -5.04 -12.81
CA GLN A 204 -8.25 -6.36 -12.25
C GLN A 204 -9.02 -7.25 -13.23
N PRO A 205 -10.07 -6.78 -13.93
CA PRO A 205 -10.74 -7.57 -14.97
C PRO A 205 -9.79 -8.01 -16.10
N VAL A 206 -8.86 -7.16 -16.51
CA VAL A 206 -7.85 -7.49 -17.53
C VAL A 206 -6.87 -8.54 -16.99
N ARG A 207 -6.40 -8.38 -15.75
CA ARG A 207 -5.49 -9.30 -15.07
C ARG A 207 -6.12 -10.68 -14.89
N ASP A 208 -7.37 -10.73 -14.42
CA ASP A 208 -8.12 -11.97 -14.19
C ASP A 208 -8.40 -12.70 -15.50
N ALA A 209 -8.78 -11.96 -16.55
CA ALA A 209 -8.97 -12.51 -17.89
C ALA A 209 -7.66 -13.07 -18.47
N LEU A 210 -6.55 -12.36 -18.27
CA LEU A 210 -5.22 -12.79 -18.73
C LEU A 210 -4.76 -14.03 -17.97
N ALA A 211 -4.86 -14.02 -16.63
CA ALA A 211 -4.45 -15.14 -15.79
C ALA A 211 -5.28 -16.39 -16.10
N SER A 212 -6.57 -16.22 -16.40
CA SER A 212 -7.46 -17.31 -16.80
C SER A 212 -7.40 -17.66 -18.29
N ARG A 213 -6.64 -16.94 -19.12
CA ARG A 213 -6.57 -17.12 -20.59
C ARG A 213 -7.94 -17.14 -21.25
N HIS A 214 -8.85 -16.26 -20.81
CA HIS A 214 -10.23 -16.29 -21.28
C HIS A 214 -10.49 -15.15 -22.28
N THR A 215 -10.49 -15.46 -23.58
CA THR A 215 -10.59 -14.45 -24.66
C THR A 215 -11.83 -13.57 -24.55
N ALA A 216 -13.03 -14.13 -24.31
CA ALA A 216 -14.24 -13.31 -24.20
C ALA A 216 -14.22 -12.36 -22.99
N LYS A 217 -13.68 -12.81 -21.84
CA LYS A 217 -13.50 -11.94 -20.67
C LYS A 217 -12.46 -10.86 -20.94
N MET A 218 -11.38 -11.20 -21.66
CA MET A 218 -10.35 -10.25 -22.06
C MET A 218 -10.94 -9.17 -22.98
N ALA A 219 -11.67 -9.56 -24.03
CA ALA A 219 -12.34 -8.62 -24.94
C ALA A 219 -13.28 -7.68 -24.18
N LYS A 220 -14.14 -8.23 -23.30
CA LYS A 220 -15.05 -7.42 -22.47
C LYS A 220 -14.30 -6.45 -21.54
N ALA A 221 -13.19 -6.91 -20.95
CA ALA A 221 -12.36 -6.10 -20.08
C ALA A 221 -11.69 -4.96 -20.86
N LEU A 222 -11.11 -5.24 -22.04
CA LEU A 222 -10.46 -4.25 -22.91
C LEU A 222 -11.45 -3.20 -23.45
N VAL A 223 -12.65 -3.61 -23.88
CA VAL A 223 -13.71 -2.67 -24.28
C VAL A 223 -14.11 -1.75 -23.13
N THR A 224 -14.27 -2.32 -21.93
CA THR A 224 -14.59 -1.53 -20.73
C THR A 224 -13.45 -0.56 -20.39
N LEU A 225 -12.20 -1.02 -20.52
CA LEU A 225 -10.99 -0.24 -20.32
C LEU A 225 -10.97 0.98 -21.23
N ARG A 226 -11.14 0.75 -22.54
CA ARG A 226 -11.09 1.80 -23.56
C ARG A 226 -12.18 2.84 -23.36
N ARG A 227 -13.41 2.39 -23.02
CA ARG A 227 -14.54 3.30 -22.73
C ARG A 227 -14.33 4.15 -21.49
N LYS A 228 -13.64 3.63 -20.47
CA LYS A 228 -13.37 4.35 -19.21
C LYS A 228 -12.10 5.20 -19.27
N SER A 229 -11.25 5.02 -20.27
CA SER A 229 -9.99 5.74 -20.40
C SER A 229 -10.20 7.06 -21.15
N VAL A 230 -9.69 8.16 -20.59
CA VAL A 230 -9.73 9.48 -21.24
C VAL A 230 -8.78 9.54 -22.44
N THR A 231 -7.65 8.83 -22.34
CA THR A 231 -6.62 8.73 -23.37
C THR A 231 -6.43 7.27 -23.79
N ASP A 232 -5.58 7.05 -24.80
CA ASP A 232 -5.19 5.71 -25.19
C ASP A 232 -4.53 4.95 -24.01
N PRO A 233 -5.11 3.84 -23.52
CA PRO A 233 -4.58 3.14 -22.37
C PRO A 233 -3.46 2.14 -22.72
N THR A 234 -2.95 2.13 -23.97
CA THR A 234 -1.88 1.21 -24.39
C THR A 234 -0.66 1.29 -23.46
N MET A 235 -0.23 2.49 -23.09
CA MET A 235 0.94 2.66 -22.20
C MET A 235 0.69 2.14 -20.79
N LEU A 236 -0.54 2.23 -20.30
CA LEU A 236 -0.93 1.62 -19.04
C LEU A 236 -0.82 0.09 -19.12
N LEU A 237 -1.26 -0.53 -20.23
CA LEU A 237 -1.17 -1.97 -20.42
C LEU A 237 0.29 -2.47 -20.53
N LEU A 238 1.15 -1.69 -21.16
CA LEU A 238 2.53 -2.06 -21.46
C LEU A 238 3.53 -1.73 -20.34
N ARG A 239 3.31 -0.66 -19.57
CA ARG A 239 4.32 -0.14 -18.62
C ARG A 239 3.87 -0.05 -17.18
N ALA A 240 2.58 -0.19 -16.88
CA ALA A 240 2.13 -0.15 -15.49
C ALA A 240 2.59 -1.39 -14.72
N ARG A 241 2.98 -1.19 -13.46
CA ARG A 241 3.24 -2.30 -12.53
C ARG A 241 1.96 -3.10 -12.30
N GLY A 242 2.05 -4.42 -12.47
CA GLY A 242 0.89 -5.31 -12.50
C GLY A 242 0.04 -5.18 -13.77
N GLY A 243 0.47 -4.46 -14.80
CA GLY A 243 -0.16 -4.49 -16.12
C GLY A 243 0.10 -5.82 -16.86
N PRO A 244 -0.59 -6.10 -17.97
CA PRO A 244 -0.41 -7.32 -18.75
C PRO A 244 1.03 -7.64 -19.15
N ALA A 245 1.83 -6.64 -19.53
CA ALA A 245 3.22 -6.87 -19.91
C ALA A 245 4.10 -7.27 -18.71
N ASP A 246 3.99 -6.57 -17.57
CA ASP A 246 4.68 -6.92 -16.33
C ASP A 246 4.27 -8.32 -15.84
N LEU A 247 2.97 -8.64 -15.88
CA LEU A 247 2.47 -9.96 -15.50
C LEU A 247 2.97 -11.06 -16.43
N ALA A 248 2.90 -10.87 -17.75
CA ALA A 248 3.39 -11.84 -18.72
C ALA A 248 4.88 -12.13 -18.54
N TYR A 249 5.67 -11.08 -18.29
CA TYR A 249 7.10 -11.21 -18.02
C TYR A 249 7.38 -11.96 -16.70
N ARG A 250 6.71 -11.59 -15.61
CA ARG A 250 6.82 -12.29 -14.31
C ARG A 250 6.43 -13.76 -14.41
N TRP A 251 5.35 -14.06 -15.13
CA TRP A 251 4.91 -15.44 -15.35
C TRP A 251 5.91 -16.20 -16.22
N LEU A 252 6.52 -15.56 -17.23
CA LEU A 252 7.57 -16.18 -18.06
C LEU A 252 8.79 -16.55 -17.21
N GLN A 253 9.25 -15.64 -16.36
CA GLN A 253 10.35 -15.90 -15.43
C GLN A 253 10.02 -17.06 -14.49
N ALA A 254 8.81 -17.07 -13.92
CA ALA A 254 8.35 -18.17 -13.07
C ALA A 254 8.27 -19.51 -13.83
N ALA A 255 7.77 -19.51 -15.07
CA ALA A 255 7.70 -20.71 -15.90
C ALA A 255 9.08 -21.28 -16.22
N LEU A 256 10.05 -20.44 -16.60
CA LEU A 256 11.44 -20.86 -16.85
C LEU A 256 12.12 -21.44 -15.59
N LEU A 257 11.84 -20.90 -14.41
CA LEU A 257 12.38 -21.42 -13.15
C LEU A 257 11.71 -22.76 -12.76
N LEU A 258 10.42 -22.90 -13.01
CA LEU A 258 9.69 -24.16 -12.81
C LEU A 258 10.22 -25.26 -13.74
N ASP A 259 10.49 -24.95 -15.00
CA ASP A 259 11.06 -25.90 -15.98
C ASP A 259 12.47 -26.37 -15.55
N ARG A 260 13.19 -25.56 -14.75
CA ARG A 260 14.50 -25.91 -14.16
C ARG A 260 14.40 -26.64 -12.81
N GLY A 261 13.19 -26.96 -12.35
CA GLY A 261 12.97 -27.65 -11.07
C GLY A 261 13.12 -26.77 -9.82
N THR A 262 13.04 -25.44 -9.97
CA THR A 262 13.15 -24.50 -8.82
C THR A 262 11.88 -24.57 -7.96
N THR A 263 12.02 -24.52 -6.63
CA THR A 263 10.87 -24.62 -5.72
C THR A 263 10.06 -23.31 -5.67
N PRO A 264 8.76 -23.36 -5.33
CA PRO A 264 7.93 -22.16 -5.20
C PRO A 264 8.50 -21.08 -4.27
N GLN A 265 9.13 -21.48 -3.17
CA GLN A 265 9.69 -20.57 -2.18
C GLN A 265 10.92 -19.85 -2.74
N GLN A 266 11.79 -20.56 -3.46
CA GLN A 266 12.96 -19.99 -4.13
C GLN A 266 12.53 -19.02 -5.25
N ILE A 267 11.51 -19.39 -6.04
CA ILE A 267 10.94 -18.51 -7.07
C ILE A 267 10.45 -17.20 -6.44
N GLY A 268 9.75 -17.27 -5.29
CA GLY A 268 9.27 -16.08 -4.60
C GLY A 268 10.40 -15.15 -4.15
N ALA A 269 11.49 -15.73 -3.60
CA ALA A 269 12.68 -14.98 -3.22
C ALA A 269 13.35 -14.30 -4.42
N MET A 270 13.53 -15.03 -5.53
CA MET A 270 14.16 -14.48 -6.75
C MET A 270 13.32 -13.40 -7.42
N LEU A 271 11.99 -13.51 -7.38
CA LEU A 271 11.07 -12.51 -7.94
C LEU A 271 10.75 -11.35 -6.97
N GLY A 272 11.35 -11.33 -5.77
CA GLY A 272 11.07 -10.34 -4.74
C GLY A 272 9.58 -10.26 -4.37
N SER A 273 8.88 -11.40 -4.40
CA SER A 273 7.42 -11.48 -4.21
C SER A 273 7.08 -12.35 -2.99
N PRO A 274 6.09 -11.96 -2.15
CA PRO A 274 5.70 -12.76 -1.00
C PRO A 274 5.31 -14.20 -1.39
N SER A 275 5.65 -15.17 -0.55
CA SER A 275 5.43 -16.61 -0.82
C SER A 275 3.98 -16.92 -1.21
N TRP A 276 3.01 -16.36 -0.50
CA TRP A 276 1.59 -16.57 -0.76
C TRP A 276 1.15 -16.07 -2.14
N VAL A 277 1.71 -14.96 -2.65
CA VAL A 277 1.41 -14.43 -4.00
C VAL A 277 1.98 -15.38 -5.05
N THR A 278 3.23 -15.79 -4.84
CA THR A 278 3.93 -16.67 -5.77
C THR A 278 3.21 -18.01 -5.90
N GLU A 279 2.83 -18.63 -4.79
CA GLU A 279 2.16 -19.93 -4.76
C GLU A 279 0.71 -19.88 -5.28
N ARG A 280 -0.06 -18.85 -4.93
CA ARG A 280 -1.50 -18.81 -5.25
C ARG A 280 -1.85 -18.09 -6.55
N VAL A 281 -0.98 -17.20 -7.03
CA VAL A 281 -1.28 -16.33 -8.19
C VAL A 281 -0.27 -16.55 -9.31
N THR A 282 1.02 -16.36 -9.04
CA THR A 282 2.06 -16.36 -10.08
C THR A 282 2.27 -17.74 -10.70
N ILE A 283 2.49 -18.78 -9.87
CA ILE A 283 2.77 -20.14 -10.33
C ILE A 283 1.58 -20.76 -11.08
N PRO A 284 0.32 -20.67 -10.59
CA PRO A 284 -0.82 -21.21 -11.32
C PRO A 284 -0.99 -20.57 -12.69
N ALA A 285 -0.81 -19.24 -12.81
CA ALA A 285 -0.86 -18.56 -14.11
C ALA A 285 0.31 -18.98 -15.01
N ALA A 286 1.53 -19.03 -14.49
CA ALA A 286 2.72 -19.45 -15.24
C ALA A 286 2.56 -20.87 -15.81
N ARG A 287 2.09 -21.82 -15.01
CA ARG A 287 1.79 -23.20 -15.45
C ARG A 287 0.69 -23.25 -16.51
N LYS A 288 -0.38 -22.49 -16.32
CA LYS A 288 -1.53 -22.45 -17.25
C LYS A 288 -1.16 -21.92 -18.63
N TRP A 289 -0.26 -20.95 -18.68
CA TRP A 289 0.21 -20.42 -19.95
C TRP A 289 1.29 -21.31 -20.57
N GLY A 290 2.28 -21.73 -19.77
CA GLY A 290 3.47 -22.42 -20.25
C GLY A 290 4.48 -21.47 -20.92
N THR A 291 5.75 -21.87 -20.90
CA THR A 291 6.91 -21.06 -21.32
C THR A 291 6.78 -20.55 -22.76
N ARG A 292 6.42 -21.42 -23.71
CA ARG A 292 6.30 -21.04 -25.14
C ARG A 292 5.24 -19.97 -25.39
N ASN A 293 4.06 -20.09 -24.77
CA ASN A 293 2.98 -19.12 -24.96
C ASN A 293 3.29 -17.78 -24.29
N LEU A 294 3.92 -17.80 -23.11
CA LEU A 294 4.36 -16.59 -22.43
C LEU A 294 5.46 -15.86 -23.22
N ALA A 295 6.42 -16.59 -23.78
CA ALA A 295 7.45 -16.01 -24.65
C ALA A 295 6.83 -15.34 -25.89
N ASN A 296 5.84 -15.98 -26.52
CA ASN A 296 5.10 -15.39 -27.63
C ASN A 296 4.32 -14.14 -27.21
N LEU A 297 3.61 -14.16 -26.08
CA LEU A 297 2.88 -13.00 -25.56
C LEU A 297 3.82 -11.84 -25.25
N VAL A 298 4.93 -12.08 -24.56
CA VAL A 298 5.93 -11.05 -24.23
C VAL A 298 6.52 -10.46 -25.51
N ARG A 299 6.84 -11.30 -26.50
CA ARG A 299 7.32 -10.85 -27.82
C ARG A 299 6.28 -9.96 -28.51
N ASP A 300 5.02 -10.38 -28.55
CA ASP A 300 3.94 -9.61 -29.18
C ASP A 300 3.76 -8.25 -28.48
N LEU A 301 3.72 -8.22 -27.14
CA LEU A 301 3.61 -6.97 -26.37
C LEU A 301 4.83 -6.06 -26.55
N ALA A 302 6.04 -6.62 -26.66
CA ALA A 302 7.25 -5.86 -26.95
C ALA A 302 7.24 -5.24 -28.37
N HIS A 303 6.64 -5.93 -29.35
CA HIS A 303 6.43 -5.34 -30.69
C HIS A 303 5.47 -4.17 -30.63
N VAL A 304 4.40 -4.26 -29.83
CA VAL A 304 3.48 -3.14 -29.61
C VAL A 304 4.20 -1.96 -28.95
N ASP A 305 4.99 -2.17 -27.90
CA ASP A 305 5.75 -1.09 -27.22
C ASP A 305 6.73 -0.40 -28.18
N ARG A 306 7.46 -1.16 -29.00
CA ARG A 306 8.31 -0.58 -30.06
C ARG A 306 7.49 0.18 -31.11
N GLY A 307 6.33 -0.33 -31.48
CA GLY A 307 5.41 0.33 -32.40
C GLY A 307 4.94 1.69 -31.87
N VAL A 308 4.60 1.76 -30.58
CA VAL A 308 4.25 3.03 -29.92
C VAL A 308 5.41 4.02 -30.02
N LEU A 309 6.64 3.59 -29.69
CA LEU A 309 7.84 4.44 -29.75
C LEU A 309 8.17 4.92 -31.17
N ARG A 310 7.75 4.18 -32.19
CA ARG A 310 7.94 4.54 -33.61
C ARG A 310 6.77 5.32 -34.20
N GLY A 311 5.74 5.64 -33.41
CA GLY A 311 4.59 6.43 -33.87
C GLY A 311 3.61 5.66 -34.75
N VAL A 312 3.37 4.36 -34.48
CA VAL A 312 2.33 3.60 -35.19
C VAL A 312 0.95 4.28 -35.01
N PRO A 313 0.12 4.42 -36.05
CA PRO A 313 -1.13 5.18 -35.98
C PRO A 313 -2.19 4.65 -35.00
N ALA A 314 -2.24 3.33 -34.78
CA ALA A 314 -3.27 2.67 -33.97
C ALA A 314 -2.66 1.71 -32.93
N PRO A 315 -1.93 2.22 -31.92
CA PRO A 315 -1.23 1.39 -30.94
C PRO A 315 -2.18 0.54 -30.10
N TRP A 316 -3.37 1.07 -29.78
CA TRP A 316 -4.42 0.34 -29.08
C TRP A 316 -4.83 -0.94 -29.79
N VAL A 317 -5.10 -0.86 -31.09
CA VAL A 317 -5.56 -2.02 -31.88
C VAL A 317 -4.48 -3.12 -31.90
N ALA A 318 -3.20 -2.73 -32.01
CA ALA A 318 -2.09 -3.67 -31.94
C ALA A 318 -1.98 -4.33 -30.55
N CYS A 319 -2.15 -3.55 -29.47
CA CYS A 319 -2.13 -4.06 -28.10
C CYS A 319 -3.29 -5.02 -27.82
N GLU A 320 -4.50 -4.63 -28.21
CA GLU A 320 -5.72 -5.43 -28.10
C GLU A 320 -5.59 -6.75 -28.86
N ALA A 321 -5.12 -6.71 -30.11
CA ALA A 321 -4.89 -7.90 -30.92
C ALA A 321 -3.85 -8.84 -30.28
N ALA A 322 -2.75 -8.31 -29.75
CA ALA A 322 -1.73 -9.11 -29.06
C ALA A 322 -2.31 -9.85 -27.83
N LEU A 323 -3.08 -9.16 -26.99
CA LEU A 323 -3.70 -9.73 -25.80
C LEU A 323 -4.77 -10.77 -26.14
N LEU A 324 -5.60 -10.50 -27.14
CA LEU A 324 -6.63 -11.43 -27.60
C LEU A 324 -6.01 -12.67 -28.24
N ARG A 325 -5.00 -12.53 -29.11
CA ARG A 325 -4.27 -13.67 -29.69
C ARG A 325 -3.63 -14.53 -28.61
N GLY A 326 -2.97 -13.92 -27.63
CA GLY A 326 -2.36 -14.65 -26.51
C GLY A 326 -3.38 -15.47 -25.70
N CYS A 327 -4.59 -14.94 -25.51
CA CYS A 327 -5.67 -15.67 -24.84
C CYS A 327 -6.30 -16.76 -25.71
N SER A 328 -6.19 -16.68 -27.05
CA SER A 328 -6.87 -17.56 -28.00
C SER A 328 -6.08 -18.81 -28.38
N SER A 329 -4.78 -18.89 -28.06
CA SER A 329 -3.86 -19.90 -28.59
C SER A 329 -4.03 -21.34 -28.03
N VAL A 330 -5.26 -21.75 -27.67
CA VAL A 330 -5.60 -23.14 -27.30
C VAL A 330 -6.94 -23.50 -27.96
N GLY A 331 -6.88 -23.69 -29.27
CA GLY A 331 -7.93 -24.28 -30.09
C GLY A 331 -7.34 -25.23 -31.15
N SER A 332 -6.15 -25.77 -30.87
CA SER A 332 -5.44 -26.73 -31.72
C SER A 332 -4.49 -27.54 -30.86
#